data_AF-A0A6A3DKR9-F1
#
_entry.id   AF-A0A6A3DKR9-F1
#
_cell.length_a   1.000
_cell.length_b   1.000
_cell.length_c   1.000
_cell.angle_alpha   90.00
_cell.angle_beta   90.00
_cell.angle_gamma   90.00
#
_symmetry.space_group_name_H-M   'P 1'
#
loop_
_entity.id
_entity.type
_entity.pdbx_description
1 polymer ?
#
loop_
_entity_poly.entity_id
_entity_poly.type
_entity_poly.pdbx_seq_one_letter_code
_entity_poly.pdbx_strand_id
1 'polypeptide(L)'
;MWPRSVATERRCYRQRRTFCFLLVDRNGLNHQNQASTNLKTMKTASYSAILVVAAALLSSKADASKEFVALLPNGDNVPGASAIGHSDNTGRSSATNAFGNAFADAGKSWTLSLCQADTDGDGQTNGQELGDPCCEWSVGSTPRWTSGVSHPSDASKTSNESLWANINCTGVTTVSSSDASGLQPVGFLLIAAAIVLSLV
;
A
#
# COMPACT_ATOMS: atom_id res chain seq x y z
N MET A 1 -26.07 93.30 12.29
CA MET A 1 -25.72 94.19 11.17
C MET A 1 -24.95 93.36 10.14
N TRP A 2 -25.56 93.05 9.00
CA TRP A 2 -24.87 92.62 7.77
C TRP A 2 -23.87 93.72 7.33
N PRO A 3 -22.87 93.51 6.44
CA PRO A 3 -22.94 92.69 5.22
C PRO A 3 -21.61 91.93 4.93
N ARG A 4 -21.29 91.30 3.79
CA ARG A 4 -21.74 91.43 2.40
C ARG A 4 -21.25 90.20 1.62
N SER A 5 -22.12 89.68 0.78
CA SER A 5 -21.92 88.58 -0.16
C SER A 5 -20.85 88.89 -1.22
N VAL A 6 -20.11 87.88 -1.69
CA VAL A 6 -19.77 87.75 -3.12
C VAL A 6 -19.91 86.29 -3.51
N ALA A 7 -20.76 86.07 -4.49
CA ALA A 7 -21.07 84.79 -5.11
C ALA A 7 -20.27 84.60 -6.41
N THR A 8 -20.39 83.39 -6.96
CA THR A 8 -20.35 83.08 -8.41
C THR A 8 -18.95 82.87 -8.98
N GLU A 9 -18.46 81.62 -9.06
CA GLU A 9 -18.70 80.60 -10.11
C GLU A 9 -18.26 80.96 -11.55
N ARG A 10 -17.74 79.90 -12.20
CA ARG A 10 -17.58 79.61 -13.65
C ARG A 10 -16.25 80.05 -14.26
N ARG A 11 -15.56 79.27 -15.10
CA ARG A 11 -15.71 77.90 -15.66
C ARG A 11 -14.38 77.61 -16.40
N CYS A 12 -14.16 76.33 -16.70
CA CYS A 12 -13.28 75.80 -17.75
C CYS A 12 -11.76 76.01 -17.59
N TYR A 13 -11.04 74.94 -17.22
CA TYR A 13 -10.08 74.41 -18.18
C TYR A 13 -9.85 72.91 -17.97
N ARG A 14 -9.46 72.31 -19.08
CA ARG A 14 -9.57 70.92 -19.49
C ARG A 14 -8.27 70.19 -19.16
N GLN A 15 -8.44 68.96 -18.67
CA GLN A 15 -7.53 67.82 -18.80
C GLN A 15 -6.13 67.83 -18.16
N ARG A 16 -6.01 66.78 -17.34
CA ARG A 16 -4.85 65.89 -17.14
C ARG A 16 -3.82 66.31 -16.10
N ARG A 17 -3.85 65.46 -15.07
CA ARG A 17 -2.73 64.91 -14.30
C ARG A 17 -2.18 65.79 -13.17
N THR A 18 -2.51 65.27 -11.99
CA THR A 18 -1.58 65.08 -10.87
C THR A 18 -1.43 66.27 -9.93
N PHE A 19 -2.52 66.47 -9.19
CA PHE A 19 -2.60 66.62 -7.73
C PHE A 19 -1.40 67.21 -6.97
N CYS A 20 -1.69 68.39 -6.44
CA CYS A 20 -1.48 68.87 -5.07
C CYS A 20 -0.08 68.90 -4.46
N PHE A 21 0.36 70.14 -4.32
CA PHE A 21 1.41 70.66 -3.46
C PHE A 21 0.94 70.80 -1.99
N LEU A 22 1.90 70.64 -1.07
CA LEU A 22 2.05 71.17 0.32
C LEU A 22 1.13 70.58 1.41
N LEU A 23 1.63 69.76 2.36
CA LEU A 23 2.43 70.12 3.56
C LEU A 23 1.76 71.27 4.34
N VAL A 24 1.27 71.12 5.58
CA VAL A 24 1.93 70.58 6.78
C VAL A 24 0.86 70.07 7.75
N ASP A 25 1.00 68.86 8.28
CA ASP A 25 0.40 68.50 9.57
C ASP A 25 1.45 67.81 10.44
N ARG A 26 1.54 68.28 11.68
CA ARG A 26 2.62 68.06 12.63
C ARG A 26 2.10 67.11 13.70
N ASN A 27 2.12 65.81 13.41
CA ASN A 27 2.00 64.76 14.42
C ASN A 27 2.76 63.52 13.90
N GLY A 28 4.00 63.38 14.36
CA GLY A 28 4.84 62.25 14.01
C GLY A 28 4.36 60.98 14.72
N LEU A 29 3.90 60.00 13.96
CA LEU A 29 4.16 58.58 14.21
C LEU A 29 4.31 57.86 12.87
N ASN A 30 5.46 57.18 12.76
CA ASN A 30 6.06 56.64 11.55
C ASN A 30 5.34 55.37 11.08
N HIS A 31 4.85 55.39 9.85
CA HIS A 31 4.28 54.24 9.15
C HIS A 31 5.42 53.39 8.55
N GLN A 32 6.19 52.68 9.38
CA GLN A 32 7.22 51.73 8.94
C GLN A 32 7.32 50.57 9.95
N ASN A 33 6.49 49.54 9.80
CA ASN A 33 6.66 48.28 10.54
C ASN A 33 6.07 47.07 9.79
N GLN A 34 6.35 46.95 8.48
CA GLN A 34 6.07 45.72 7.72
C GLN A 34 7.23 45.32 6.81
N ALA A 35 8.46 45.50 7.28
CA ALA A 35 9.64 44.93 6.64
C ALA A 35 10.62 44.47 7.73
N SER A 36 10.39 43.29 8.30
CA SER A 36 11.43 42.34 8.75
C SER A 36 10.85 41.26 9.67
N THR A 37 10.08 40.33 9.11
CA THR A 37 9.83 39.02 9.75
C THR A 37 10.04 37.83 8.80
N ASN A 38 10.47 38.07 7.56
CA ASN A 38 10.52 37.03 6.52
C ASN A 38 11.89 36.36 6.28
N LEU A 39 12.92 36.59 7.09
CA LEU A 39 14.23 35.90 6.91
C LEU A 39 14.52 34.79 7.94
N LYS A 40 13.83 34.75 9.09
CA LYS A 40 13.97 33.64 10.05
C LYS A 40 13.01 32.48 9.77
N THR A 41 11.89 32.75 9.10
CA THR A 41 10.82 31.77 8.82
C THR A 41 11.05 30.97 7.53
N MET A 42 12.17 31.18 6.82
CA MET A 42 12.50 30.40 5.62
C MET A 42 13.47 29.23 5.91
N LYS A 43 14.18 29.26 7.04
CA LYS A 43 15.04 28.12 7.44
C LYS A 43 14.26 27.02 8.15
N THR A 44 13.23 27.35 8.92
CA THR A 44 12.44 26.36 9.67
C THR A 44 11.37 25.66 8.82
N ALA A 45 10.82 26.32 7.80
CA ALA A 45 9.88 25.69 6.86
C ALA A 45 10.51 24.54 6.05
N SER A 46 11.82 24.60 5.78
CA SER A 46 12.55 23.52 5.09
C SER A 46 12.84 22.31 5.97
N TYR A 47 12.89 22.44 7.31
CA TYR A 47 13.12 21.28 8.19
C TYR A 47 11.82 20.54 8.54
N SER A 48 10.68 21.23 8.55
CA SER A 48 9.38 20.63 8.89
C SER A 48 8.82 19.75 7.77
N ALA A 49 8.99 20.13 6.51
CA ALA A 49 8.55 19.33 5.36
C ALA A 49 9.39 18.04 5.20
N ILE A 50 10.69 18.09 5.54
CA ILE A 50 11.60 16.94 5.49
C ILE A 50 11.25 15.90 6.57
N LEU A 51 10.81 16.32 7.76
CA LEU A 51 10.42 15.42 8.84
C LEU A 51 9.13 14.64 8.56
N VAL A 52 8.16 15.20 7.84
CA VAL A 52 6.91 14.51 7.48
C VAL A 52 7.13 13.47 6.38
N VAL A 53 8.03 13.73 5.42
CA VAL A 53 8.41 12.77 4.36
C VAL A 53 9.26 11.62 4.92
N ALA A 54 10.14 11.89 5.90
CA ALA A 54 10.93 10.85 6.55
C ALA A 54 10.08 9.87 7.40
N ALA A 55 9.00 10.35 8.02
CA ALA A 55 8.09 9.50 8.79
C ALA A 55 7.21 8.59 7.91
N ALA A 56 6.86 9.02 6.68
CA ALA A 56 6.05 8.25 5.74
C ALA A 56 6.82 7.09 5.06
N LEU A 57 8.16 7.07 5.14
CA LEU A 57 9.00 5.98 4.63
C LEU A 57 9.22 4.86 5.65
N LEU A 58 8.64 4.97 6.85
CA LEU A 58 8.69 3.97 7.90
C LEU A 58 7.50 3.00 7.86
N SER A 59 7.00 2.66 6.66
CA SER A 59 6.10 1.51 6.50
C SER A 59 6.81 0.29 7.07
N SER A 60 6.34 -0.17 8.22
CA SER A 60 7.05 -1.19 8.98
C SER A 60 6.94 -2.52 8.22
N LYS A 61 8.06 -3.20 8.00
CA LYS A 61 8.07 -4.54 7.35
C LYS A 61 7.18 -5.55 8.08
N ALA A 62 6.96 -5.31 9.38
CA ALA A 62 6.07 -6.09 10.23
C ALA A 62 4.59 -5.98 9.84
N ASP A 63 4.16 -4.94 9.13
CA ASP A 63 2.77 -4.85 8.64
C ASP A 63 2.57 -5.67 7.36
N ALA A 64 3.59 -5.76 6.50
CA ALA A 64 3.54 -6.61 5.31
C ALA A 64 3.49 -8.12 5.64
N SER A 65 4.21 -8.56 6.70
CA SER A 65 4.17 -9.96 7.11
C SER A 65 2.78 -10.38 7.63
N LYS A 66 2.07 -9.47 8.31
CA LYS A 66 0.70 -9.72 8.78
C LYS A 66 -0.27 -9.93 7.62
N GLU A 67 -0.11 -9.19 6.52
CA GLU A 67 -0.94 -9.37 5.33
C GLU A 67 -0.78 -10.78 4.74
N PHE A 68 0.45 -11.30 4.62
CA PHE A 68 0.69 -12.65 4.11
C PHE A 68 0.20 -13.74 5.05
N VAL A 69 0.36 -13.53 6.36
CA VAL A 69 -0.13 -14.47 7.38
C VAL A 69 -1.64 -14.62 7.31
N ALA A 70 -2.38 -13.54 7.01
CA ALA A 70 -3.84 -13.59 6.83
C ALA A 70 -4.28 -14.37 5.56
N LEU A 71 -3.37 -14.66 4.63
CA LEU A 71 -3.63 -15.45 3.42
C LEU A 71 -3.42 -16.95 3.63
N LEU A 72 -3.11 -17.37 4.85
CA LEU A 72 -2.77 -18.74 5.21
C LEU A 72 -3.70 -19.25 6.33
N PRO A 73 -4.16 -20.50 6.29
CA PRO A 73 -4.86 -21.09 7.43
C PRO A 73 -3.92 -21.13 8.64
N ASN A 74 -4.40 -20.68 9.81
CA ASN A 74 -3.61 -20.62 11.05
C ASN A 74 -2.25 -19.91 10.94
N GLY A 75 -2.03 -19.02 9.97
CA GLY A 75 -0.71 -18.45 9.69
C GLY A 75 -0.07 -17.65 10.85
N ASP A 76 -0.88 -17.13 11.78
CA ASP A 76 -0.46 -16.43 13.01
C ASP A 76 -0.61 -17.29 14.27
N ASN A 77 -1.09 -18.52 14.12
CA ASN A 77 -1.48 -19.41 15.20
C ASN A 77 -0.56 -20.64 15.32
N VAL A 78 0.58 -20.63 14.61
CA VAL A 78 1.62 -21.65 14.76
C VAL A 78 2.46 -21.36 16.01
N PRO A 79 2.65 -22.33 16.92
CA PRO A 79 3.40 -22.12 18.16
C PRO A 79 4.81 -21.59 17.93
N GLY A 80 5.11 -20.41 18.48
CA GLY A 80 6.42 -19.79 18.34
C GLY A 80 6.71 -19.13 16.98
N ALA A 81 5.72 -19.05 16.09
CA ALA A 81 5.85 -18.42 14.79
C ALA A 81 4.67 -17.52 14.43
N SER A 82 4.88 -16.21 14.61
CA SER A 82 3.93 -15.16 14.19
C SER A 82 3.99 -14.84 12.69
N ALA A 83 5.02 -15.32 11.99
CA ALA A 83 5.21 -15.14 10.56
C ALA A 83 5.87 -16.39 9.97
N ILE A 84 5.06 -17.40 9.65
CA ILE A 84 5.51 -18.76 9.33
C ILE A 84 6.32 -18.91 8.03
N GLY A 85 6.31 -17.89 7.15
CA GLY A 85 7.13 -17.86 5.93
C GLY A 85 8.54 -17.30 6.12
N HIS A 86 8.86 -16.76 7.29
CA HIS A 86 10.14 -16.11 7.55
C HIS A 86 11.09 -17.01 8.34
N SER A 87 12.39 -16.95 8.04
CA SER A 87 13.40 -17.77 8.75
C SER A 87 13.54 -17.43 10.23
N ASP A 88 13.10 -16.23 10.64
CA ASP A 88 13.14 -15.77 12.03
C ASP A 88 11.81 -15.94 12.76
N ASN A 89 10.79 -16.51 12.09
CA ASN A 89 9.42 -16.72 12.60
C ASN A 89 8.68 -15.43 13.06
N THR A 90 9.26 -14.24 12.85
CA THR A 90 8.71 -12.96 13.33
C THR A 90 8.44 -11.95 12.23
N GLY A 91 8.96 -12.16 11.02
CA GLY A 91 8.77 -11.23 9.90
C GLY A 91 9.64 -9.97 9.99
N ARG A 92 10.58 -9.93 10.94
CA ARG A 92 11.53 -8.80 11.07
C ARG A 92 12.63 -8.90 10.01
N SER A 93 13.09 -10.12 9.74
CA SER A 93 14.00 -10.44 8.65
C SER A 93 13.25 -10.51 7.32
N SER A 94 13.90 -10.08 6.23
CA SER A 94 13.39 -10.33 4.87
C SER A 94 13.74 -11.73 4.35
N ALA A 95 14.51 -12.52 5.08
CA ALA A 95 14.83 -13.89 4.71
C ALA A 95 13.61 -14.80 4.92
N THR A 96 13.31 -15.59 3.89
CA THR A 96 12.24 -16.59 3.86
C THR A 96 12.79 -17.97 4.14
N ASN A 97 11.97 -18.82 4.77
CA ASN A 97 12.24 -20.25 4.90
C ASN A 97 11.71 -21.02 3.67
N ALA A 98 11.77 -22.35 3.70
CA ALA A 98 11.34 -23.17 2.56
C ALA A 98 9.85 -22.96 2.23
N PHE A 99 9.00 -22.94 3.27
CA PHE A 99 7.57 -22.65 3.11
C PHE A 99 7.31 -21.24 2.56
N GLY A 100 8.02 -20.22 3.05
CA GLY A 100 7.89 -18.86 2.54
C GLY A 100 8.26 -18.74 1.06
N ASN A 101 9.27 -19.49 0.61
CA ASN A 101 9.63 -19.57 -0.82
C ASN A 101 8.53 -20.27 -1.62
N ALA A 102 8.04 -21.42 -1.14
CA ALA A 102 6.95 -22.15 -1.80
C ALA A 102 5.66 -21.30 -1.90
N PHE A 103 5.33 -20.55 -0.85
CA PHE A 103 4.22 -19.60 -0.87
C PHE A 103 4.44 -18.47 -1.88
N ALA A 104 5.67 -17.95 -1.98
CA ALA A 104 6.01 -16.93 -2.98
C ALA A 104 5.89 -17.48 -4.41
N ASP A 105 6.37 -18.70 -4.66
CA ASP A 105 6.28 -19.39 -5.95
C ASP A 105 4.83 -19.72 -6.34
N ALA A 106 3.97 -19.99 -5.35
CA ALA A 106 2.52 -20.11 -5.51
C ALA A 106 1.80 -18.76 -5.73
N GLY A 107 2.53 -17.67 -5.98
CA GLY A 107 1.95 -16.35 -6.19
C GLY A 107 1.35 -15.74 -4.92
N LYS A 108 1.87 -16.11 -3.74
CA LYS A 108 1.39 -15.67 -2.43
C LYS A 108 -0.09 -15.99 -2.20
N SER A 109 -0.49 -17.19 -2.64
CA SER A 109 -1.85 -17.69 -2.53
C SER A 109 -1.85 -19.10 -1.94
N TRP A 110 -2.86 -19.42 -1.12
CA TRP A 110 -3.10 -20.77 -0.62
C TRP A 110 -3.67 -21.64 -1.75
N THR A 111 -2.80 -22.08 -2.65
CA THR A 111 -3.17 -22.91 -3.80
C THR A 111 -3.29 -24.37 -3.41
N LEU A 112 -4.01 -25.16 -4.22
CA LEU A 112 -4.09 -26.62 -4.05
C LEU A 112 -2.70 -27.26 -4.02
N SER A 113 -1.81 -26.86 -4.93
CA SER A 113 -0.45 -27.40 -4.99
C SER A 113 0.37 -27.05 -3.75
N LEU A 114 0.23 -25.84 -3.21
CA LEU A 114 0.92 -25.47 -1.98
C LEU A 114 0.35 -26.24 -0.80
N CYS A 115 -0.97 -26.31 -0.65
CA CYS A 115 -1.61 -27.03 0.44
C CYS A 115 -1.24 -28.53 0.47
N GLN A 116 -1.13 -29.17 -0.71
CA GLN A 116 -0.79 -30.59 -0.83
C GLN A 116 0.72 -30.88 -0.77
N ALA A 117 1.57 -29.86 -0.85
CA ALA A 117 3.01 -30.05 -0.77
C ALA A 117 3.43 -30.39 0.68
N ASP A 118 4.46 -31.22 0.80
CA ASP A 118 5.24 -31.46 2.02
C ASP A 118 6.54 -30.66 1.86
N THR A 119 6.62 -29.50 2.49
CA THR A 119 7.69 -28.53 2.18
C THR A 119 8.99 -28.82 2.93
N ASP A 120 8.91 -29.40 4.12
CA ASP A 120 10.07 -29.75 4.95
C ASP A 120 10.41 -31.24 4.96
N GLY A 121 9.59 -32.08 4.33
CA GLY A 121 9.89 -33.48 4.07
C GLY A 121 9.64 -34.38 5.27
N ASP A 122 8.72 -34.00 6.16
CA ASP A 122 8.39 -34.78 7.37
C ASP A 122 7.28 -35.83 7.14
N GLY A 123 6.69 -35.85 5.95
CA GLY A 123 5.62 -36.75 5.54
C GLY A 123 4.22 -36.19 5.72
N GLN A 124 4.07 -34.97 6.24
CA GLN A 124 2.79 -34.25 6.31
C GLN A 124 2.71 -33.18 5.23
N THR A 125 1.50 -32.94 4.73
CA THR A 125 1.27 -31.82 3.84
C THR A 125 1.14 -30.53 4.63
N ASN A 126 1.49 -29.40 4.02
CA ASN A 126 1.27 -28.06 4.59
C ASN A 126 -0.19 -27.88 5.07
N GLY A 127 -1.16 -28.45 4.35
CA GLY A 127 -2.56 -28.47 4.73
C GLY A 127 -2.85 -29.25 6.01
N GLN A 128 -2.27 -30.44 6.19
CA GLN A 128 -2.39 -31.18 7.45
C GLN A 128 -1.81 -30.37 8.61
N GLU A 129 -0.67 -29.75 8.42
CA GLU A 129 -0.02 -28.99 9.49
C GLU A 129 -0.76 -27.70 9.87
N LEU A 130 -1.31 -26.99 8.87
CA LEU A 130 -1.97 -25.71 9.06
C LEU A 130 -3.49 -25.81 9.25
N GLY A 131 -4.06 -27.01 9.35
CA GLY A 131 -5.48 -27.20 9.67
C GLY A 131 -6.44 -27.24 8.49
N ASP A 132 -5.93 -27.48 7.29
CA ASP A 132 -6.67 -27.65 6.04
C ASP A 132 -6.24 -28.93 5.28
N PRO A 133 -6.50 -30.14 5.83
CA PRO A 133 -6.05 -31.40 5.24
C PRO A 133 -6.72 -31.73 3.91
N CYS A 134 -7.84 -31.05 3.60
CA CYS A 134 -8.57 -31.25 2.36
C CYS A 134 -8.33 -30.15 1.33
N CYS A 135 -7.50 -29.14 1.62
CA CYS A 135 -7.21 -28.04 0.72
C CYS A 135 -8.46 -27.29 0.24
N GLU A 136 -9.39 -27.07 1.16
CA GLU A 136 -10.67 -26.40 0.92
C GLU A 136 -10.73 -25.02 1.59
N TRP A 137 -9.74 -24.68 2.42
CA TRP A 137 -9.70 -23.40 3.09
C TRP A 137 -9.55 -22.27 2.08
N SER A 138 -10.26 -21.18 2.34
CA SER A 138 -10.17 -19.94 1.59
C SER A 138 -10.01 -18.77 2.56
N VAL A 139 -9.42 -17.67 2.07
CA VAL A 139 -9.10 -16.50 2.90
C VAL A 139 -10.28 -16.05 3.74
N GLY A 140 -10.08 -16.00 5.07
CA GLY A 140 -11.09 -15.61 6.05
C GLY A 140 -12.04 -16.73 6.51
N SER A 141 -11.97 -17.92 5.93
CA SER A 141 -12.70 -19.10 6.41
C SER A 141 -12.07 -19.66 7.70
N THR A 142 -12.81 -20.49 8.41
CA THR A 142 -12.28 -21.22 9.56
C THR A 142 -11.60 -22.52 9.08
N PRO A 143 -10.33 -22.77 9.40
CA PRO A 143 -9.69 -24.07 9.17
C PRO A 143 -10.41 -25.18 9.93
N ARG A 144 -10.22 -26.44 9.52
CA ARG A 144 -10.86 -27.60 10.17
C ARG A 144 -10.42 -27.77 11.63
N TRP A 145 -9.20 -27.35 11.97
CA TRP A 145 -8.75 -27.18 13.35
C TRP A 145 -7.83 -25.98 13.49
N THR A 146 -7.76 -25.46 14.71
CA THR A 146 -6.88 -24.35 15.09
C THR A 146 -5.94 -24.73 16.22
N SER A 147 -6.02 -25.95 16.74
CA SER A 147 -5.17 -26.46 17.81
C SER A 147 -4.43 -27.69 17.34
N GLY A 148 -3.18 -27.84 17.78
CA GLY A 148 -2.33 -28.95 17.34
C GLY A 148 -1.77 -28.76 15.93
N VAL A 149 -1.69 -27.52 15.46
CA VAL A 149 -0.99 -27.13 14.23
C VAL A 149 0.53 -27.19 14.42
N SER A 150 1.26 -27.37 13.32
CA SER A 150 2.72 -27.43 13.29
C SER A 150 3.32 -26.46 12.27
N HIS A 151 4.66 -26.41 12.21
CA HIS A 151 5.36 -25.41 11.42
C HIS A 151 5.81 -26.04 10.09
N PRO A 152 5.31 -25.58 8.92
CA PRO A 152 5.48 -26.26 7.62
C PRO A 152 6.86 -26.09 6.97
N SER A 153 7.87 -25.77 7.78
CA SER A 153 9.25 -25.59 7.36
C SER A 153 10.23 -26.08 8.43
N ASP A 154 9.75 -26.86 9.40
CA ASP A 154 10.52 -27.45 10.50
C ASP A 154 10.06 -28.90 10.72
N ALA A 155 10.72 -29.83 10.02
CA ALA A 155 10.42 -31.26 10.07
C ALA A 155 10.50 -31.92 11.46
N SER A 156 10.95 -31.20 12.50
CA SER A 156 10.89 -31.66 13.89
C SER A 156 9.54 -31.39 14.56
N LYS A 157 8.65 -30.66 13.89
CA LYS A 157 7.33 -30.24 14.38
C LYS A 157 6.26 -30.88 13.54
N THR A 158 5.61 -31.90 14.10
CA THR A 158 4.50 -32.56 13.45
C THR A 158 3.17 -32.29 14.15
N SER A 159 2.09 -32.30 13.36
CA SER A 159 0.72 -32.29 13.88
C SER A 159 0.31 -33.72 14.24
N ASN A 160 -0.71 -33.88 15.08
CA ASN A 160 -1.16 -35.21 15.47
C ASN A 160 -2.04 -35.82 14.36
N GLU A 161 -1.61 -36.95 13.77
CA GLU A 161 -2.34 -37.64 12.69
C GLU A 161 -3.80 -37.96 12.99
N SER A 162 -4.17 -38.12 14.26
CA SER A 162 -5.57 -38.35 14.67
C SER A 162 -6.51 -37.20 14.27
N LEU A 163 -5.98 -36.00 14.01
CA LEU A 163 -6.76 -34.85 13.55
C LEU A 163 -7.35 -35.07 12.14
N TRP A 164 -6.70 -35.88 11.29
CA TRP A 164 -7.19 -36.19 9.93
C TRP A 164 -7.42 -37.68 9.64
N ALA A 165 -7.13 -38.57 10.59
CA ALA A 165 -7.29 -40.02 10.40
C ALA A 165 -8.68 -40.46 9.88
N ASN A 166 -9.73 -39.70 10.21
CA ASN A 166 -11.12 -40.02 9.81
C ASN A 166 -11.71 -39.00 8.82
N ILE A 167 -10.90 -38.11 8.25
CA ILE A 167 -11.37 -37.09 7.31
C ILE A 167 -11.37 -37.68 5.89
N ASN A 168 -12.51 -37.58 5.22
CA ASN A 168 -12.65 -37.94 3.81
C ASN A 168 -12.73 -36.67 2.94
N CYS A 169 -11.71 -36.42 2.13
CA CYS A 169 -11.60 -35.24 1.26
C CYS A 169 -12.23 -35.44 -0.14
N THR A 170 -12.94 -36.55 -0.40
CA THR A 170 -13.52 -36.84 -1.73
C THR A 170 -14.57 -35.83 -2.23
N GLY A 171 -15.02 -34.89 -1.39
CA GLY A 171 -15.94 -33.82 -1.77
C GLY A 171 -15.29 -32.59 -2.42
N VAL A 172 -13.96 -32.42 -2.27
CA VAL A 172 -13.26 -31.19 -2.69
C VAL A 172 -13.01 -31.13 -4.20
N THR A 173 -13.05 -32.27 -4.88
CA THR A 173 -12.77 -32.41 -6.33
C THR A 173 -13.79 -31.72 -7.26
N THR A 174 -14.89 -31.17 -6.74
CA THR A 174 -15.96 -30.63 -7.60
C THR A 174 -15.91 -29.11 -7.82
N VAL A 175 -14.97 -28.37 -7.22
CA VAL A 175 -14.95 -26.90 -7.33
C VAL A 175 -13.65 -26.29 -7.87
N SER A 176 -12.61 -27.10 -8.12
CA SER A 176 -11.29 -26.58 -8.53
C SER A 176 -10.75 -27.19 -9.82
N SER A 177 -11.64 -27.43 -10.79
CA SER A 177 -11.27 -27.74 -12.18
C SER A 177 -12.14 -26.97 -13.16
N SER A 178 -12.13 -25.65 -13.06
CA SER A 178 -12.24 -24.81 -14.27
C SER A 178 -10.82 -24.36 -14.62
N ASP A 179 -10.06 -25.35 -15.11
CA ASP A 179 -8.82 -25.13 -15.83
C ASP A 179 -9.05 -24.16 -16.99
N ALA A 180 -8.12 -23.24 -17.12
CA ALA A 180 -7.85 -22.55 -18.35
C ALA A 180 -7.51 -23.58 -19.45
N SER A 181 -8.48 -23.89 -20.31
CA SER A 181 -8.23 -24.50 -21.62
C SER A 181 -9.41 -24.18 -22.53
N GLY A 182 -9.32 -23.03 -23.20
CA GLY A 182 -10.35 -22.57 -24.13
C GLY A 182 -10.04 -21.28 -24.88
N LEU A 183 -8.76 -20.97 -25.15
CA LEU A 183 -8.45 -19.93 -26.14
C LEU A 183 -8.37 -20.57 -27.52
N GLN A 184 -9.50 -20.53 -28.23
CA GLN A 184 -9.57 -20.81 -29.66
C GLN A 184 -8.68 -19.82 -30.43
N PRO A 185 -7.93 -20.23 -31.47
CA PRO A 185 -7.23 -19.29 -32.33
C PRO A 185 -8.25 -18.66 -33.29
N VAL A 186 -8.90 -17.58 -32.88
CA VAL A 186 -9.58 -16.71 -33.86
C VAL A 186 -8.50 -15.85 -34.53
N GLY A 187 -8.27 -16.14 -35.81
CA GLY A 187 -7.27 -15.48 -36.64
C GLY A 187 -7.38 -13.97 -36.57
N PHE A 188 -6.40 -13.34 -35.96
CA PHE A 188 -6.12 -11.93 -36.17
C PHE A 188 -5.34 -11.79 -37.47
N LEU A 189 -6.07 -11.36 -38.49
CA LEU A 189 -5.59 -10.88 -39.77
C LEU A 189 -4.41 -9.92 -39.55
N LEU A 190 -3.20 -10.32 -39.98
CA LEU A 190 -2.06 -9.42 -40.08
C LEU A 190 -2.39 -8.36 -41.15
N ILE A 191 -2.77 -7.16 -40.72
CA ILE A 191 -2.79 -6.01 -41.62
C ILE A 191 -1.34 -5.52 -41.72
N ALA A 192 -0.60 -6.10 -42.65
CA ALA A 192 0.67 -5.54 -43.09
C ALA A 192 0.40 -4.23 -43.85
N ALA A 193 0.48 -3.09 -43.14
CA ALA A 193 0.56 -1.80 -43.80
C ALA A 193 1.99 -1.63 -44.34
N ALA A 194 2.15 -1.87 -45.64
CA ALA A 194 3.36 -1.55 -46.37
C ALA A 194 3.60 -0.03 -46.34
N ILE A 195 4.65 0.42 -45.65
CA ILE A 195 5.19 1.76 -45.84
C ILE A 195 6.10 1.67 -47.06
N VAL A 196 5.57 2.06 -48.22
CA VAL A 196 6.33 2.24 -49.45
C VAL A 196 7.24 3.45 -49.27
N LEU A 197 8.55 3.17 -49.21
CA LEU A 197 9.62 4.15 -49.42
C LEU A 197 9.45 4.73 -50.83
N SER A 198 9.10 6.02 -50.93
CA SER A 198 9.22 6.77 -52.17
C SER A 198 10.27 7.86 -51.98
N LEU A 199 11.39 7.67 -52.67
CA LEU A 199 12.39 8.69 -52.97
C LEU A 199 11.74 9.85 -53.75
N VAL A 200 11.89 11.08 -53.23
CA VAL A 200 12.35 12.27 -53.96
C VAL A 200 13.23 13.07 -53.01
#